data_AF-G9BAR5-F1
#
_entry.id   AF-G9BAR5-F1
#
_cell.length_a   1.000
_cell.length_b   1.000
_cell.length_c   1.000
_cell.angle_alpha   90.00
_cell.angle_beta   90.00
_cell.angle_gamma   90.00
#
_symmetry.space_group_name_H-M   'P 1'
#
loop_
_entity.id
_entity.type
_entity.pdbx_description
1 polymer ?
#
loop_
_entity_poly.entity_id
_entity_poly.type
_entity_poly.pdbx_seq_one_letter_code
_entity_poly.pdbx_strand_id
1 'polypeptide(L)'
;MIKNVITEIKEKMDATCTILTDLVYQTENISTQEFYDYLTGEIFSEDTTTLQDILDSAYLMIHELVEISELKKRGIKIHKHVIVESPKEVIYNAHFVAQEFEMDYALKKKDYAWVKRRLRDHRNVLFDDPNLPEKMKPIAQRIYDKFSRKV
;
A
#
# COMPACT_ATOMS: atom_id res chain seq x y z
N MET A 1 5.72 16.15 20.62
CA MET A 1 6.09 15.06 19.69
C MET A 1 4.87 14.36 19.10
N ILE A 2 4.04 13.63 19.86
CA ILE A 2 2.88 12.89 19.30
C ILE A 2 1.86 13.78 18.56
N LYS A 3 1.54 14.97 19.10
CA LYS A 3 0.61 15.91 18.44
C LYS A 3 1.06 16.38 17.05
N ASN A 4 2.38 16.45 16.81
CA ASN A 4 2.91 16.90 15.53
C ASN A 4 2.77 15.80 14.47
N VAL A 5 3.08 14.55 14.85
CA VAL A 5 2.95 13.38 13.95
C VAL A 5 1.50 13.17 13.51
N ILE A 6 0.53 13.26 14.42
CA ILE A 6 -0.89 13.10 14.05
C ILE A 6 -1.37 14.21 13.11
N THR A 7 -0.88 15.43 13.28
CA THR A 7 -1.22 16.56 12.40
C THR A 7 -0.65 16.34 11.00
N GLU A 8 0.63 15.93 10.92
CA GLU A 8 1.28 15.62 9.65
C GLU A 8 0.60 14.46 8.92
N ILE A 9 0.28 13.36 9.63
CA ILE A 9 -0.47 12.23 9.06
C ILE A 9 -1.79 12.75 8.45
N LYS A 10 -2.53 13.57 9.19
CA LYS A 10 -3.81 14.12 8.70
C LYS A 10 -3.61 14.91 7.40
N GLU A 11 -2.66 15.83 7.37
CA GLU A 11 -2.38 16.67 6.20
C GLU A 11 -1.98 15.82 4.98
N LYS A 12 -1.13 14.80 5.18
CA LYS A 12 -0.71 13.88 4.12
C LYS A 12 -1.88 13.00 3.65
N MET A 13 -2.74 12.56 4.55
CA MET A 13 -3.95 11.81 4.19
C MET A 13 -4.91 12.65 3.36
N ASP A 14 -5.20 13.89 3.78
CA ASP A 14 -6.09 14.80 3.06
C ASP A 14 -5.58 15.09 1.63
N ALA A 15 -4.28 15.36 1.50
CA ALA A 15 -3.64 15.54 0.20
C ALA A 15 -3.73 14.29 -0.69
N THR A 16 -3.54 13.10 -0.10
CA THR A 16 -3.57 11.83 -0.83
C THR A 16 -4.98 11.43 -1.25
N CYS A 17 -6.00 11.68 -0.42
CA CYS A 17 -7.40 11.48 -0.78
C CYS A 17 -7.81 12.29 -2.01
N THR A 18 -7.26 13.50 -2.16
CA THR A 18 -7.46 14.32 -3.37
C THR A 18 -6.88 13.62 -4.61
N ILE A 19 -5.68 13.07 -4.50
CA ILE A 19 -5.04 12.31 -5.59
C ILE A 19 -5.84 11.03 -5.92
N LEU A 20 -6.30 10.30 -4.90
CA LEU A 20 -7.08 9.07 -5.09
C LEU A 20 -8.43 9.34 -5.77
N THR A 21 -9.05 10.48 -5.47
CA THR A 21 -10.26 10.94 -6.18
C THR A 21 -9.98 11.14 -7.68
N ASP A 22 -8.84 11.75 -8.04
CA ASP A 22 -8.41 11.91 -9.44
C ASP A 22 -8.04 10.59 -10.14
N LEU A 23 -7.82 9.53 -9.36
CA LEU A 23 -7.61 8.15 -9.84
C LEU A 23 -8.91 7.34 -9.82
N VAL A 24 -10.05 7.98 -9.53
CA VAL A 24 -11.37 7.34 -9.45
C VAL A 24 -11.40 6.24 -8.38
N TYR A 25 -10.60 6.39 -7.34
CA TYR A 25 -10.62 5.53 -6.16
C TYR A 25 -11.38 6.20 -5.02
N GLN A 26 -12.40 5.51 -4.51
CA GLN A 26 -13.10 5.94 -3.30
C GLN A 26 -12.46 5.27 -2.08
N THR A 27 -11.90 6.11 -1.20
CA THR A 27 -11.34 5.68 0.09
C THR A 27 -12.43 5.44 1.11
N GLU A 28 -12.25 4.41 1.92
CA GLU A 28 -12.99 4.26 3.17
C GLU A 28 -12.62 5.35 4.16
N ASN A 29 -13.49 5.60 5.15
CA ASN A 29 -13.18 6.52 6.22
C ASN A 29 -12.08 5.94 7.12
N ILE A 30 -10.85 6.43 6.99
CA ILE A 30 -9.69 6.01 7.79
C ILE A 30 -9.35 7.15 8.75
N SER A 31 -9.33 6.85 10.04
CA SER A 31 -8.85 7.82 11.04
C SER A 31 -7.32 7.88 11.05
N THR A 32 -6.77 9.01 11.50
CA THR A 32 -5.31 9.16 11.69
C THR A 32 -4.73 8.11 12.64
N GLN A 33 -5.51 7.67 13.63
CA GLN A 33 -5.10 6.63 14.56
C GLN A 33 -5.06 5.26 13.90
N GLU A 34 -6.06 4.90 13.09
CA GLU A 34 -6.03 3.66 12.31
C GLU A 34 -4.84 3.63 11.34
N PHE A 35 -4.57 4.73 10.66
CA PHE A 35 -3.42 4.86 9.78
C PHE A 35 -2.11 4.66 10.55
N TYR A 36 -1.94 5.36 11.67
CA TYR A 36 -0.76 5.21 12.52
C TYR A 36 -0.60 3.79 13.08
N ASP A 37 -1.68 3.18 13.56
CA ASP A 37 -1.65 1.82 14.11
C ASP A 37 -1.33 0.78 13.04
N TYR A 38 -1.81 0.97 11.82
CA TYR A 38 -1.46 0.11 10.68
C TYR A 38 0.04 0.15 10.39
N LEU A 39 0.60 1.36 10.24
CA LEU A 39 2.00 1.56 9.84
C LEU A 39 3.03 1.26 10.94
N THR A 40 2.60 1.26 12.20
CA THR A 40 3.47 0.94 13.34
C THR A 40 3.13 -0.41 13.96
N GLY A 41 2.27 -1.18 13.27
CA GLY A 41 1.85 -2.51 13.68
C GLY A 41 2.89 -3.58 13.41
N GLU A 42 2.62 -4.77 13.94
CA GLU A 42 3.39 -5.96 13.66
C GLU A 42 3.07 -6.48 12.25
N ILE A 43 4.13 -6.87 11.52
CA ILE A 43 4.08 -7.42 10.18
C ILE A 43 4.80 -8.76 10.13
N PHE A 44 4.47 -9.60 9.15
CA PHE A 44 5.13 -10.89 8.93
C PHE A 44 6.28 -10.83 7.91
N SER A 45 6.53 -9.67 7.30
CA SER A 45 7.63 -9.43 6.36
C SER A 45 8.80 -8.75 7.06
N GLU A 46 9.95 -8.72 6.39
CA GLU A 46 11.15 -8.00 6.83
C GLU A 46 11.17 -6.54 6.32
N ASP A 47 10.01 -5.94 6.06
CA ASP A 47 9.94 -4.56 5.56
C ASP A 47 10.52 -3.58 6.60
N THR A 48 11.44 -2.73 6.16
CA THR A 48 12.09 -1.72 7.00
C THR A 48 11.63 -0.29 6.67
N THR A 49 10.60 -0.14 5.83
CA THR A 49 10.00 1.16 5.48
C THR A 49 9.47 1.84 6.74
N THR A 50 9.91 3.07 7.00
CA THR A 50 9.49 3.83 8.18
C THR A 50 8.25 4.68 7.90
N LEU A 51 7.56 5.10 8.96
CA LEU A 51 6.46 6.07 8.85
C LEU A 51 6.89 7.34 8.09
N GLN A 52 8.11 7.83 8.30
CA GLN A 52 8.58 9.04 7.62
C GLN A 52 8.81 8.80 6.12
N ASP A 53 9.37 7.65 5.74
CA ASP A 53 9.52 7.28 4.32
C ASP A 53 8.17 7.31 3.59
N ILE A 54 7.11 6.87 4.28
CA ILE A 54 5.74 6.87 3.78
C ILE A 54 5.21 8.29 3.67
N LEU A 55 5.27 9.09 4.73
CA LEU A 55 4.77 10.47 4.75
C LEU A 55 5.48 11.37 3.73
N ASP A 56 6.74 11.10 3.41
CA ASP A 56 7.51 11.87 2.42
C ASP A 56 7.31 11.40 0.97
N SER A 57 6.61 10.29 0.76
CA SER A 57 6.34 9.74 -0.57
C SER A 57 4.85 9.70 -0.89
N ALA A 58 4.42 10.53 -1.85
CA ALA A 58 3.05 10.48 -2.35
C ALA A 58 2.66 9.09 -2.89
N TYR A 59 3.63 8.33 -3.42
CA TYR A 59 3.39 6.98 -3.92
C TYR A 59 3.12 6.00 -2.79
N LEU A 60 3.91 6.06 -1.70
CA LEU A 60 3.69 5.19 -0.55
C LEU A 60 2.43 5.60 0.21
N MET A 61 2.13 6.89 0.34
CA MET A 61 0.84 7.33 0.89
C MET A 61 -0.36 6.76 0.14
N ILE A 62 -0.30 6.73 -1.20
CA ILE A 62 -1.34 6.10 -2.03
C ILE A 62 -1.43 4.61 -1.73
N HIS A 63 -0.28 3.92 -1.66
CA HIS A 63 -0.20 2.51 -1.34
C HIS A 63 -0.94 2.20 -0.02
N GLU A 64 -0.52 2.84 1.07
CA GLU A 64 -1.03 2.55 2.40
C GLU A 64 -2.52 2.89 2.55
N LEU A 65 -2.96 4.03 2.03
CA LEU A 65 -4.38 4.40 2.13
C LEU A 65 -5.29 3.46 1.34
N VAL A 66 -4.85 3.01 0.16
CA VAL A 66 -5.61 2.04 -0.63
C VAL A 66 -5.62 0.69 0.08
N GLU A 67 -4.49 0.23 0.62
CA GLU A 67 -4.40 -1.05 1.31
C GLU A 67 -5.33 -1.09 2.53
N ILE A 68 -5.24 -0.09 3.40
CA ILE A 68 -6.12 0.05 4.58
C ILE A 68 -7.59 0.12 4.15
N SER A 69 -7.90 0.88 3.10
CA SER A 69 -9.26 1.04 2.58
C SER A 69 -9.82 -0.29 2.05
N GLU A 70 -9.03 -1.08 1.33
CA GLU A 70 -9.45 -2.41 0.84
C GLU A 70 -9.68 -3.40 1.98
N LEU A 71 -8.92 -3.33 3.07
CA LEU A 71 -9.20 -4.10 4.29
C LEU A 71 -10.53 -3.67 4.91
N LYS A 72 -10.78 -2.36 5.04
CA LYS A 72 -12.03 -1.84 5.61
C LYS A 72 -13.27 -2.19 4.77
N LYS A 73 -13.17 -2.19 3.43
CA LYS A 73 -14.24 -2.65 2.52
C LYS A 73 -14.67 -4.10 2.77
N ARG A 74 -13.79 -4.90 3.38
CA ARG A 74 -14.06 -6.31 3.77
C ARG A 74 -14.57 -6.45 5.20
N GLY A 75 -14.84 -5.35 5.88
CA GLY A 75 -15.25 -5.33 7.29
C GLY A 75 -14.12 -5.62 8.27
N ILE A 76 -12.85 -5.54 7.83
CA ILE A 76 -11.70 -5.72 8.72
C ILE A 76 -11.48 -4.43 9.51
N LYS A 77 -11.41 -4.57 10.83
CA LYS A 77 -11.08 -3.47 11.73
C LYS A 77 -9.56 -3.27 11.74
N ILE A 78 -9.12 -2.03 11.64
CA ILE A 78 -7.70 -1.69 11.63
C ILE A 78 -7.18 -1.55 13.06
N HIS A 79 -6.04 -2.17 13.34
CA HIS A 79 -5.29 -2.10 14.60
C HIS A 79 -3.85 -2.61 14.36
N LYS A 80 -3.00 -2.51 15.39
CA LYS A 80 -1.56 -2.83 15.32
C LYS A 80 -1.17 -4.27 14.99
N HIS A 81 -2.10 -5.21 14.94
CA HIS A 81 -1.80 -6.62 14.64
C HIS A 81 -2.61 -7.10 13.43
N VAL A 82 -3.28 -6.20 12.71
CA VAL A 82 -4.21 -6.56 11.63
C VAL A 82 -3.52 -7.35 10.52
N ILE A 83 -2.26 -7.07 10.23
CA ILE A 83 -1.47 -7.75 9.20
C ILE A 83 -1.17 -9.20 9.59
N VAL A 84 -0.76 -9.45 10.84
CA VAL A 84 -0.41 -10.80 11.32
C VAL A 84 -1.63 -11.64 11.71
N GLU A 85 -2.72 -11.02 12.13
CA GLU A 85 -3.96 -11.72 12.53
C GLU A 85 -4.90 -12.02 11.34
N SER A 86 -4.77 -11.30 10.23
CA SER A 86 -5.59 -11.52 9.04
C SER A 86 -5.07 -12.68 8.18
N PRO A 87 -5.94 -13.39 7.44
CA PRO A 87 -5.50 -14.34 6.43
C PRO A 87 -4.57 -13.67 5.42
N LYS A 88 -3.43 -14.31 5.11
CA LYS A 88 -2.42 -13.76 4.21
C LYS A 88 -3.00 -13.36 2.85
N GLU A 89 -3.94 -14.12 2.33
CA GLU A 89 -4.63 -13.80 1.07
C GLU A 89 -5.38 -12.49 1.11
N VAL A 90 -5.94 -12.13 2.27
CA VAL A 90 -6.64 -10.87 2.43
C VAL A 90 -5.64 -9.71 2.39
N ILE A 91 -4.53 -9.83 3.13
CA ILE A 91 -3.44 -8.85 3.13
C ILE A 91 -2.84 -8.69 1.73
N TYR A 92 -2.42 -9.79 1.10
CA TYR A 92 -1.84 -9.74 -0.25
C TYR A 92 -2.81 -9.21 -1.30
N ASN A 93 -4.11 -9.46 -1.16
CA ASN A 93 -5.06 -8.92 -2.11
C ASN A 93 -5.19 -7.39 -1.96
N ALA A 94 -5.27 -6.88 -0.73
CA ALA A 94 -5.28 -5.44 -0.47
C ALA A 94 -3.98 -4.79 -0.97
N HIS A 95 -2.84 -5.40 -0.66
CA HIS A 95 -1.51 -4.98 -1.12
C HIS A 95 -1.41 -4.89 -2.64
N PHE A 96 -1.88 -5.91 -3.36
CA PHE A 96 -1.84 -5.90 -4.82
C PHE A 96 -2.72 -4.82 -5.44
N VAL A 97 -3.90 -4.54 -4.86
CA VAL A 97 -4.73 -3.42 -5.31
C VAL A 97 -3.99 -2.10 -5.07
N ALA A 98 -3.44 -1.89 -3.88
CA ALA A 98 -2.65 -0.71 -3.53
C ALA A 98 -1.48 -0.48 -4.47
N GLN A 99 -0.72 -1.53 -4.76
CA GLN A 99 0.43 -1.48 -5.64
C GLN A 99 0.07 -1.11 -7.08
N GLU A 100 -1.08 -1.56 -7.60
CA GLU A 100 -1.56 -1.15 -8.91
C GLU A 100 -1.85 0.37 -8.95
N PHE A 101 -2.54 0.92 -7.94
CA PHE A 101 -2.82 2.36 -7.86
C PHE A 101 -1.56 3.20 -7.71
N GLU A 102 -0.63 2.77 -6.86
CA GLU A 102 0.69 3.38 -6.68
C GLU A 102 1.43 3.49 -8.02
N MET A 103 1.57 2.37 -8.73
CA MET A 103 2.34 2.33 -9.97
C MET A 103 1.60 3.02 -11.13
N ASP A 104 0.27 2.94 -11.22
CA ASP A 104 -0.49 3.68 -12.23
C ASP A 104 -0.39 5.20 -12.00
N TYR A 105 -0.34 5.67 -10.75
CA TYR A 105 -0.07 7.08 -10.44
C TYR A 105 1.36 7.50 -10.82
N ALA A 106 2.36 6.69 -10.48
CA ALA A 106 3.74 6.95 -10.89
C ALA A 106 3.90 7.04 -12.42
N LEU A 107 3.21 6.18 -13.18
CA LEU A 107 3.15 6.28 -14.63
C LEU A 107 2.46 7.56 -15.12
N LYS A 108 1.35 7.97 -14.50
CA LYS A 108 0.68 9.26 -14.81
C LYS A 108 1.62 10.45 -14.60
N LYS A 109 2.53 10.35 -13.63
CA LYS A 109 3.60 11.34 -13.36
C LYS A 109 4.86 11.15 -14.20
N LYS A 110 4.91 10.12 -15.07
CA LYS A 110 6.07 9.72 -15.88
C LYS A 110 7.30 9.39 -15.04
N ASP A 111 7.11 8.97 -13.79
CA ASP A 111 8.18 8.54 -12.90
C ASP A 111 8.49 7.05 -13.11
N TYR A 112 9.13 6.78 -14.25
CA TYR A 112 9.51 5.42 -14.63
C TYR A 112 10.57 4.81 -13.70
N ALA A 113 11.36 5.66 -13.01
CA ALA A 113 12.35 5.20 -12.05
C ALA A 113 11.66 4.55 -10.84
N TRP A 114 10.61 5.19 -10.31
CA TRP A 114 9.79 4.60 -9.25
C TRP A 114 9.17 3.27 -9.67
N VAL A 115 8.53 3.23 -10.85
CA VAL A 115 7.88 2.01 -11.35
C VAL A 115 8.88 0.87 -11.53
N LYS A 116 10.08 1.14 -12.07
CA LYS A 116 11.15 0.12 -12.19
C LYS A 116 11.60 -0.40 -10.83
N ARG A 117 11.74 0.48 -9.85
CA ARG A 117 12.09 0.09 -8.49
C ARG A 117 11.02 -0.83 -7.89
N ARG A 118 9.75 -0.41 -7.95
CA ARG A 118 8.62 -1.19 -7.42
C ARG A 118 8.38 -2.50 -8.16
N LEU A 119 8.64 -2.56 -9.46
CA LEU A 119 8.61 -3.81 -10.21
C LEU A 119 9.66 -4.81 -9.74
N ARG A 120 10.86 -4.35 -9.35
CA ARG A 120 11.87 -5.22 -8.76
C ARG A 120 11.43 -5.71 -7.38
N ASP A 121 10.88 -4.83 -6.55
CA ASP A 121 10.35 -5.23 -5.24
C ASP A 121 9.21 -6.25 -5.41
N HIS A 122 8.29 -5.99 -6.34
CA HIS A 122 7.20 -6.90 -6.70
C HIS A 122 7.71 -8.25 -7.22
N ARG A 123 8.81 -8.26 -7.98
CA ARG A 123 9.44 -9.49 -8.45
C ARG A 123 9.92 -10.33 -7.27
N ASN A 124 10.49 -9.71 -6.25
CA ASN A 124 10.94 -10.45 -5.05
C ASN A 124 9.73 -11.04 -4.31
N VAL A 125 8.62 -10.28 -4.19
CA VAL A 125 7.34 -10.82 -3.66
C VAL A 125 6.86 -11.99 -4.51
N LEU A 126 6.89 -11.81 -5.83
CA LEU A 126 6.80 -12.79 -6.91
C LEU A 126 7.32 -14.19 -6.57
N PHE A 127 8.63 -14.23 -6.43
CA PHE A 127 9.42 -15.45 -6.58
C PHE A 127 10.07 -15.90 -5.27
N ASP A 128 10.26 -14.97 -4.33
CA ASP A 128 11.13 -15.17 -3.18
C ASP A 128 10.38 -15.05 -1.83
N ASP A 129 9.16 -14.47 -1.79
CA ASP A 129 8.42 -14.30 -0.54
C ASP A 129 7.71 -15.61 -0.09
N PRO A 130 8.13 -16.22 1.04
CA PRO A 130 7.54 -17.46 1.53
C PRO A 130 6.12 -17.28 2.10
N ASN A 131 5.69 -16.04 2.32
CA ASN A 131 4.36 -15.72 2.83
C ASN A 131 3.32 -15.61 1.72
N LEU A 132 3.72 -15.44 0.46
CA LEU A 132 2.80 -15.30 -0.66
C LEU A 132 2.00 -16.60 -0.88
N PRO A 133 0.67 -16.60 -0.70
CA PRO A 133 -0.12 -17.81 -0.92
C PRO A 133 -0.11 -18.22 -2.39
N GLU A 134 0.00 -19.52 -2.69
CA GLU A 134 0.17 -20.02 -4.07
C GLU A 134 -0.94 -19.55 -5.02
N LYS A 135 -2.19 -19.50 -4.53
CA LYS A 135 -3.35 -19.01 -5.28
C LYS A 135 -3.29 -17.52 -5.65
N MET A 136 -2.41 -16.75 -5.02
CA MET A 136 -2.21 -15.33 -5.27
C MET A 136 -1.15 -15.05 -6.35
N LYS A 137 -0.27 -16.02 -6.65
CA LYS A 137 0.77 -15.87 -7.69
C LYS A 137 0.24 -15.48 -9.06
N PRO A 138 -0.90 -15.99 -9.57
CA PRO A 138 -1.44 -15.54 -10.85
C PRO A 138 -1.79 -14.04 -10.87
N ILE A 139 -2.24 -13.49 -9.74
CA ILE A 139 -2.56 -12.07 -9.61
C ILE A 139 -1.26 -11.24 -9.61
N ALA A 140 -0.27 -11.66 -8.82
CA ALA A 140 1.05 -11.02 -8.81
C ALA A 140 1.69 -11.04 -10.21
N GLN A 141 1.70 -12.18 -10.89
CA GLN A 141 2.24 -12.28 -12.26
C GLN A 141 1.54 -11.33 -13.22
N ARG A 142 0.21 -11.21 -13.16
CA ARG A 142 -0.55 -10.26 -13.99
C ARG A 142 -0.09 -8.82 -13.76
N ILE A 143 0.14 -8.42 -12.50
CA ILE A 143 0.61 -7.08 -12.15
C ILE A 143 2.02 -6.86 -12.70
N TYR A 144 2.93 -7.80 -12.46
CA TYR A 144 4.27 -7.76 -13.02
C TYR A 144 4.28 -7.57 -14.55
N ASP A 145 3.47 -8.36 -15.27
CA ASP A 145 3.35 -8.29 -16.72
C ASP A 145 2.73 -6.97 -17.20
N LYS A 146 1.73 -6.44 -16.48
CA LYS A 146 1.07 -5.16 -16.79
C LYS A 146 2.06 -4.01 -16.77
N PHE A 147 2.92 -3.93 -15.75
CA PHE A 147 3.81 -2.78 -15.55
C PHE A 147 5.16 -2.94 -16.27
N SER A 148 5.69 -4.16 -16.40
CA SER A 148 6.93 -4.41 -17.14
C SER A 148 6.85 -4.00 -18.62
N ARG A 149 5.67 -4.05 -19.23
CA ARG A 149 5.44 -3.59 -20.62
C ARG A 149 5.41 -2.08 -20.77
N LYS A 150 5.33 -1.34 -19.67
CA LYS A 150 5.12 0.12 -19.67
C LYS A 150 6.41 0.91 -19.36
N VAL A 151 7.51 0.25 -18.98
CA VAL A 151 8.76 0.90 -18.53
C VAL A 151 10.04 0.26 -19.06
#